data_AF-A0A8T7CR57-F1
#
_entry.id   AF-A0A8T7CR57-F1
#
_cell.length_a   1.000
_cell.length_b   1.000
_cell.length_c   1.000
_cell.angle_alpha   90.00
_cell.angle_beta   90.00
_cell.angle_gamma   90.00
#
_symmetry.space_group_name_H-M   'P 1'
#
loop_
_entity.id
_entity.type
_entity.pdbx_description
1 polymer ?
#
loop_
_entity_poly.entity_id
_entity_poly.type
_entity_poly.pdbx_seq_one_letter_code
_entity_poly.pdbx_strand_id
1 'polypeptide(L)'
;RDDYSFQRPSRREGSAILPSLRSAQLDLTVVVDTSGSISDTEVKEFVSEIDAIKGQMQARITLLACDDTLSDNAPWIYESWDSFDVPDDMNGGGATDFRPAFEFASQQSKQPDLLIYFTDAEGEFPEHEAGFPVIWLVKGRAEVPWGQRIQLN
;
A
#
# COMPACT_ATOMS: atom_id res chain seq x y z
N ARG A 1 0.52 -22.24 8.58
CA ARG A 1 1.93 -22.06 8.16
C ARG A 1 1.82 -21.95 6.65
N ASP A 2 1.46 -20.75 6.22
CA ASP A 2 0.94 -20.47 4.89
C ASP A 2 1.86 -19.41 4.31
N ASP A 3 2.53 -19.81 3.24
CA ASP A 3 3.56 -19.05 2.55
C ASP A 3 2.87 -17.92 1.76
N TYR A 4 2.77 -16.72 2.33
CA TYR A 4 2.70 -15.52 1.50
C TYR A 4 4.10 -15.34 0.93
N SER A 5 4.35 -16.00 -0.19
CA SER A 5 5.47 -15.65 -1.02
C SER A 5 4.97 -14.50 -1.88
N PHE A 6 5.43 -13.27 -1.61
CA PHE A 6 5.55 -12.26 -2.67
C PHE A 6 6.44 -12.85 -3.76
N GLN A 7 5.85 -13.68 -4.62
CA GLN A 7 6.54 -14.20 -5.78
C GLN A 7 6.94 -12.98 -6.57
N ARG A 8 8.26 -12.77 -6.65
CA ARG A 8 8.89 -11.84 -7.59
C ARG A 8 8.10 -11.94 -8.90
N PRO A 9 7.50 -10.84 -9.39
CA PRO A 9 6.74 -10.88 -10.63
C PRO A 9 7.61 -11.57 -11.69
N SER A 10 7.11 -12.68 -12.21
CA SER A 10 7.87 -13.48 -13.15
C SER A 10 8.27 -12.59 -14.32
N ARG A 11 9.57 -12.59 -14.65
CA ARG A 11 10.23 -11.64 -15.55
C ARG A 11 9.82 -11.79 -17.03
N ARG A 12 8.64 -12.34 -17.33
CA ARG A 12 8.17 -12.56 -18.69
C ARG A 12 6.67 -12.23 -18.79
N GLU A 13 6.42 -11.26 -19.66
CA GLU A 13 5.14 -10.69 -20.10
C GLU A 13 4.57 -9.56 -19.22
N GLY A 14 4.53 -8.37 -19.82
CA GLY A 14 4.08 -7.12 -19.21
C GLY A 14 5.23 -6.34 -18.58
N SER A 15 5.49 -5.14 -19.08
CA SER A 15 6.47 -4.17 -18.55
C SER A 15 6.60 -4.24 -17.03
N ALA A 16 7.78 -4.62 -16.54
CA ALA A 16 8.07 -4.64 -15.11
C ALA A 16 7.62 -3.31 -14.49
N ILE A 17 6.64 -3.36 -13.57
CA ILE A 17 6.27 -2.23 -12.71
C ILE A 17 7.36 -2.07 -11.66
N LEU A 18 8.58 -1.89 -12.14
CA LEU A 18 9.70 -1.42 -11.36
C LEU A 18 10.19 -0.20 -12.15
N PRO A 19 9.98 1.03 -11.65
CA PRO A 19 10.57 2.20 -12.25
C PRO A 19 12.07 1.94 -12.50
N SER A 20 12.57 2.40 -13.64
CA SER A 20 13.94 2.12 -14.06
C SER A 20 14.93 2.53 -12.97
N LEU A 21 15.54 1.55 -12.30
CA LEU A 21 16.53 1.74 -11.25
C LEU A 21 17.79 2.38 -11.85
N ARG A 22 17.77 3.70 -11.97
CA ARG A 22 18.96 4.51 -12.20
C ARG A 22 18.94 5.65 -11.19
N SER A 23 19.58 5.39 -10.05
CA SER A 23 20.01 6.39 -9.05
C SER A 23 18.93 7.21 -8.32
N ALA A 24 17.65 6.83 -8.36
CA ALA A 24 16.59 7.49 -7.60
C ALA A 24 16.09 6.58 -6.47
N GLN A 25 16.03 7.13 -5.25
CA GLN A 25 15.26 6.56 -4.14
C GLN A 25 13.81 6.33 -4.63
N LEU A 26 13.24 5.16 -4.35
CA LEU A 26 11.85 4.84 -4.69
C LEU A 26 10.94 5.43 -3.63
N ASP A 27 9.93 6.21 -4.02
CA ASP A 27 8.91 6.71 -3.09
C ASP A 27 7.67 5.81 -3.17
N LEU A 28 7.44 5.02 -2.13
CA LEU A 28 6.28 4.15 -1.98
C LEU A 28 5.25 4.81 -1.06
N THR A 29 3.98 4.74 -1.43
CA THR A 29 2.88 4.99 -0.49
C THR A 29 2.23 3.65 -0.15
N VAL A 30 2.16 3.33 1.13
CA VAL A 30 1.49 2.15 1.65
C VAL A 30 0.26 2.61 2.41
N VAL A 31 -0.91 2.07 2.06
CA VAL A 31 -2.17 2.39 2.74
C VAL A 31 -2.72 1.13 3.37
N VAL A 32 -3.07 1.22 4.65
CA VAL A 32 -3.74 0.15 5.38
C VAL A 32 -5.18 0.58 5.66
N ASP A 33 -6.12 -0.22 5.18
CA ASP A 33 -7.52 -0.10 5.52
C ASP A 33 -7.77 -0.45 6.99
N THR A 34 -8.28 0.52 7.75
CA THR A 34 -8.57 0.39 9.18
C THR A 34 -10.07 0.31 9.49
N SER A 35 -10.93 0.09 8.49
CA SER A 35 -12.39 -0.06 8.65
C SER A 35 -12.82 -1.30 9.44
N GLY A 36 -11.90 -2.25 9.67
CA GLY A 36 -12.08 -3.39 10.57
C GLY A 36 -12.25 -4.75 9.88
N SER A 37 -12.18 -4.81 8.55
CA SER A 37 -12.17 -6.08 7.78
C SER A 37 -10.79 -6.75 7.73
N ILE A 38 -9.75 -5.98 7.99
CA ILE A 38 -8.34 -6.37 8.03
C ILE A 38 -7.89 -6.54 9.48
N SER A 39 -7.21 -7.66 9.79
CA SER A 39 -6.70 -7.91 11.13
C SER A 39 -5.27 -7.38 11.34
N ASP A 40 -4.95 -6.97 12.57
CA ASP A 40 -3.60 -6.51 12.96
C ASP A 40 -2.49 -7.50 12.61
N THR A 41 -2.81 -8.80 12.61
CA THR A 41 -1.82 -9.85 12.28
C THR A 41 -1.49 -9.82 10.80
N GLU A 42 -2.51 -9.72 9.93
CA GLU A 42 -2.34 -9.61 8.47
C GLU A 42 -1.57 -8.33 8.10
N VAL A 43 -1.85 -7.21 8.79
CA VAL A 43 -1.09 -5.96 8.61
C VAL A 43 0.38 -6.14 8.99
N LYS A 44 0.67 -6.77 10.14
CA LYS A 44 2.05 -6.98 10.61
C LYS A 44 2.84 -7.91 9.69
N GLU A 45 2.22 -8.97 9.19
CA GLU A 45 2.84 -9.87 8.20
C GLU A 45 3.20 -9.09 6.93
N PHE A 46 2.26 -8.34 6.38
CA PHE A 46 2.49 -7.50 5.21
C PHE A 46 3.62 -6.48 5.41
N VAL A 47 3.61 -5.74 6.52
CA VAL A 47 4.66 -4.76 6.83
C VAL A 47 6.03 -5.41 6.96
N SER A 48 6.11 -6.59 7.59
CA SER A 48 7.36 -7.34 7.74
C SER A 48 7.95 -7.74 6.39
N GLU A 49 7.10 -8.10 5.42
CA GLU A 49 7.55 -8.46 4.08
C GLU A 49 8.08 -7.25 3.28
N ILE A 50 7.45 -6.08 3.43
CA ILE A 50 7.93 -4.82 2.84
C ILE A 50 9.26 -4.39 3.48
N ASP A 51 9.37 -4.49 4.81
CA ASP A 51 10.61 -4.19 5.54
C ASP A 51 11.79 -5.07 5.07
N ALA A 52 11.53 -6.35 4.80
CA ALA A 52 12.56 -7.26 4.32
C ALA A 52 13.17 -6.88 2.96
N ILE A 53 12.45 -6.11 2.12
CA ILE A 53 12.89 -5.74 0.76
C ILE A 53 13.21 -4.25 0.58
N LYS A 54 12.70 -3.35 1.44
CA LYS A 54 12.83 -1.89 1.26
C LYS A 54 14.28 -1.40 1.15
N GLY A 55 15.20 -1.97 1.93
CA GLY A 55 16.60 -1.56 1.95
C GLY A 55 17.34 -1.92 0.65
N GLN A 56 16.99 -3.05 0.03
CA GLN A 56 17.54 -3.45 -1.27
C GLN A 56 17.02 -2.56 -2.41
N MET A 57 15.81 -2.05 -2.24
CA MET A 57 15.10 -1.19 -3.20
C MET A 57 15.44 0.30 -3.04
N GLN A 58 16.15 0.70 -1.97
CA GLN A 58 16.32 2.10 -1.56
C GLN A 58 14.96 2.82 -1.51
N ALA A 59 13.98 2.20 -0.87
CA ALA A 59 12.61 2.71 -0.82
C ALA A 59 12.38 3.60 0.40
N ARG A 60 11.88 4.81 0.17
CA ARG A 60 11.22 5.67 1.16
C ARG A 60 9.74 5.32 1.18
N ILE A 61 9.19 5.06 2.36
CA ILE A 61 7.81 4.63 2.54
C ILE A 61 7.03 5.71 3.27
N THR A 62 5.89 6.11 2.70
CA THR A 62 4.85 6.88 3.38
C THR A 62 3.71 5.92 3.73
N LEU A 63 3.52 5.64 5.02
CA LEU A 63 2.43 4.80 5.51
C LEU A 63 1.24 5.67 5.90
N LEU A 64 0.06 5.25 5.43
CA LEU A 64 -1.24 5.84 5.73
C LEU A 64 -2.13 4.77 6.36
N ALA A 65 -2.92 5.17 7.35
CA ALA A 65 -4.07 4.42 7.85
C ALA A 65 -5.34 5.16 7.42
N CYS A 66 -6.31 4.46 6.84
CA CYS A 66 -7.50 5.07 6.27
C CYS A 66 -8.71 4.14 6.46
N ASP A 67 -9.82 4.69 6.96
CA ASP A 67 -11.14 4.08 6.90
C ASP A 67 -12.06 4.92 6.01
N ASP A 68 -12.97 5.72 6.55
CA ASP A 68 -13.72 6.73 5.80
C ASP A 68 -12.96 8.07 5.74
N THR A 69 -11.94 8.21 6.59
CA THR A 69 -11.03 9.35 6.62
C THR A 69 -9.59 8.88 6.86
N LEU A 70 -8.62 9.74 6.55
CA LEU A 70 -7.23 9.49 6.94
C LEU A 70 -7.10 9.63 8.45
N SER A 71 -6.34 8.73 9.07
CA SER A 71 -5.99 8.83 10.48
C SER A 71 -5.26 10.15 10.78
N ASP A 72 -5.63 10.82 11.88
CA ASP A 72 -4.97 12.04 12.35
C ASP A 72 -3.47 11.83 12.67
N ASN A 73 -3.05 10.59 12.91
CA ASN A 73 -1.67 10.23 13.19
C ASN A 73 -0.84 9.98 11.92
N ALA A 74 -1.49 9.89 10.75
CA ALA A 74 -0.83 9.72 9.47
C ALA A 74 -0.40 11.09 8.87
N PRO A 75 0.63 11.14 8.01
CA PRO A 75 1.46 10.01 7.54
C PRO A 75 2.59 9.64 8.51
N TRP A 76 2.97 8.36 8.52
CA TRP A 76 4.26 7.92 9.05
C TRP A 76 5.27 7.75 7.91
N ILE A 77 6.45 8.33 8.06
CA ILE A 77 7.47 8.34 7.01
C ILE A 77 8.67 7.53 7.47
N TYR A 78 9.08 6.58 6.64
CA TYR A 78 10.22 5.70 6.89
C TYR A 78 11.21 5.82 5.72
N GLU A 79 12.40 6.30 6.00
CA GLU A 79 13.48 6.33 5.04
C GLU A 79 14.00 4.91 4.76
N SER A 80 14.80 4.78 3.69
CA SER A 80 15.29 3.48 3.22
C SER A 80 16.14 2.69 4.23
N TRP A 81 16.71 3.37 5.22
CA TRP A 81 17.52 2.78 6.29
C TRP A 81 16.76 2.56 7.60
N ASP A 82 15.52 3.05 7.71
CA ASP A 82 14.70 2.87 8.91
C ASP A 82 14.06 1.48 8.91
N SER A 83 13.88 0.89 10.10
CA SER A 83 12.95 -0.24 10.27
C SER A 83 11.53 0.22 9.95
N PHE A 84 10.81 -0.55 9.15
CA PHE A 84 9.42 -0.32 8.81
C PHE A 84 8.52 -1.22 9.67
N ASP A 85 7.76 -0.59 10.57
CA ASP A 85 6.91 -1.26 11.55
C ASP A 85 5.51 -0.64 11.56
N VAL A 86 4.51 -1.42 11.98
CA VAL A 86 3.13 -0.96 12.16
C VAL A 86 3.05 -0.07 13.41
N PRO A 87 2.59 1.18 13.32
CA PRO A 87 2.36 2.02 14.49
C PRO A 87 1.33 1.40 15.45
N ASP A 88 1.57 1.48 16.76
CA ASP A 88 0.65 0.96 17.78
C ASP A 88 -0.71 1.69 17.78
N ASP A 89 -0.76 2.90 17.24
CA ASP A 89 -1.94 3.78 17.24
C ASP A 89 -2.73 3.78 15.91
N MET A 90 -2.59 2.73 15.08
CA MET A 90 -3.46 2.55 13.91
C MET A 90 -4.85 2.11 14.35
N ASN A 91 -5.66 3.08 14.75
CA ASN A 91 -7.05 2.88 15.14
C ASN A 91 -7.98 3.27 13.98
N GLY A 92 -9.06 2.52 13.83
CA GLY A 92 -10.15 2.81 12.90
C GLY A 92 -11.41 2.03 13.29
N GLY A 93 -12.38 2.00 12.39
CA GLY A 93 -13.64 1.27 12.56
C GLY A 93 -14.86 2.00 11.98
N GLY A 94 -14.62 3.01 11.13
CA GLY A 94 -15.64 3.68 10.35
C GLY A 94 -16.13 2.85 9.15
N ALA A 95 -16.85 3.53 8.25
CA ALA A 95 -17.10 3.00 6.91
C ALA A 95 -15.80 2.95 6.10
N THR A 96 -15.86 2.49 4.85
CA THR A 96 -14.69 2.39 3.99
C THR A 96 -14.81 3.36 2.81
N ASP A 97 -13.93 4.35 2.76
CA ASP A 97 -13.75 5.25 1.63
C ASP A 97 -12.26 5.30 1.26
N PHE A 98 -11.92 4.83 0.06
CA PHE A 98 -10.53 4.76 -0.37
C PHE A 98 -10.02 6.13 -0.85
N ARG A 99 -10.91 7.07 -1.21
CA ARG A 99 -10.56 8.35 -1.84
C ARG A 99 -9.63 9.24 -1.01
N PRO A 100 -9.78 9.39 0.33
CA PRO A 100 -8.93 10.28 1.12
C PRO A 100 -7.44 9.97 0.98
N ALA A 101 -7.06 8.69 0.94
CA ALA A 101 -5.68 8.29 0.74
C ALA A 101 -5.14 8.64 -0.66
N PHE A 102 -5.96 8.49 -1.71
CA PHE A 102 -5.57 8.89 -3.08
C PHE A 102 -5.48 10.42 -3.24
N GLU A 103 -6.38 11.17 -2.61
CA GLU A 103 -6.34 12.63 -2.59
C GLU A 103 -5.06 13.12 -1.92
N PHE A 104 -4.72 12.57 -0.75
CA PHE A 104 -3.47 12.88 -0.06
C PHE A 104 -2.23 12.57 -0.91
N ALA A 105 -2.18 11.37 -1.51
CA ALA A 105 -1.04 10.95 -2.32
C ALA A 105 -0.86 11.82 -3.58
N SER A 106 -1.97 12.26 -4.19
CA SER A 106 -1.95 13.10 -5.39
C SER A 106 -1.52 14.55 -5.14
N GLN A 107 -1.72 15.04 -3.91
CA GLN A 107 -1.37 16.40 -3.49
C GLN A 107 0.09 16.55 -3.02
N GLN A 108 0.83 15.45 -2.90
CA GLN A 108 2.24 15.50 -2.51
C GLN A 108 3.10 16.19 -3.58
N SER A 109 4.13 16.92 -3.13
CA SER A 109 5.10 17.58 -4.01
C SER A 109 5.79 16.62 -4.99
N LYS A 110 6.00 15.38 -4.55
CA LYS A 110 6.40 14.23 -5.37
C LYS A 110 5.33 13.15 -5.19
N GLN A 111 4.65 12.79 -6.27
CA GLN A 111 3.72 11.65 -6.29
C GLN A 111 4.49 10.34 -6.10
N PRO A 112 3.86 9.31 -5.50
CA PRO A 112 4.52 8.03 -5.31
C PRO A 112 4.90 7.38 -6.64
N ASP A 113 6.03 6.69 -6.65
CA ASP A 113 6.43 5.81 -7.74
C ASP A 113 5.51 4.57 -7.80
N LEU A 114 4.91 4.19 -6.67
CA LEU A 114 3.91 3.13 -6.53
C LEU A 114 3.09 3.33 -5.24
N LEU A 115 1.76 3.20 -5.33
CA LEU A 115 0.87 3.06 -4.19
C LEU A 115 0.48 1.59 -4.00
N ILE A 116 0.59 1.09 -2.78
CA ILE A 116 0.11 -0.24 -2.37
C ILE A 116 -1.01 -0.04 -1.35
N TYR A 117 -2.20 -0.55 -1.65
CA TYR A 117 -3.36 -0.45 -0.78
C TYR A 117 -3.74 -1.83 -0.25
N PHE A 118 -3.78 -1.99 1.08
CA PHE A 118 -4.17 -3.21 1.77
C PHE A 118 -5.61 -3.08 2.27
N THR A 119 -6.54 -3.86 1.72
CA THR A 119 -7.99 -3.73 1.97
C THR A 119 -8.72 -5.03 1.62
N ASP A 120 -9.98 -5.17 2.02
CA ASP A 120 -10.90 -6.17 1.46
C ASP A 120 -11.61 -5.70 0.18
N ALA A 121 -11.34 -4.46 -0.25
CA ALA A 121 -11.91 -3.80 -1.42
C ALA A 121 -13.45 -3.56 -1.32
N GLU A 122 -14.01 -3.55 -0.11
CA GLU A 122 -15.40 -3.18 0.14
C GLU A 122 -15.52 -1.71 0.57
N GLY A 123 -15.57 -0.78 -0.38
CA GLY A 123 -15.67 0.65 -0.09
C GLY A 123 -15.88 1.52 -1.33
N GLU A 124 -15.92 2.84 -1.12
CA GLU A 124 -16.00 3.79 -2.23
C GLU A 124 -14.62 4.01 -2.87
N PHE A 125 -14.50 3.68 -4.16
CA PHE A 125 -13.28 3.90 -4.93
C PHE A 125 -13.24 5.30 -5.56
N PRO A 126 -12.05 5.83 -5.89
CA PRO A 126 -11.95 6.97 -6.78
C PRO A 126 -12.56 6.66 -8.15
N GLU A 127 -13.35 7.60 -8.67
CA GLU A 127 -14.05 7.46 -9.95
C GLU A 127 -13.09 7.28 -11.13
N HIS A 128 -11.90 7.88 -11.04
CA HIS A 128 -10.88 7.84 -12.08
C HIS A 128 -9.60 7.17 -11.57
N GLU A 129 -8.90 6.48 -12.47
CA GLU A 129 -7.61 5.87 -12.17
C GLU A 129 -6.59 6.93 -11.74
N ALA A 130 -5.77 6.59 -10.73
CA ALA A 130 -4.74 7.47 -10.20
C ALA A 130 -3.65 7.76 -11.24
N GLY A 131 -3.01 8.93 -11.14
CA GLY A 131 -1.91 9.34 -12.03
C GLY A 131 -0.58 8.58 -11.82
N PHE A 132 -0.57 7.59 -10.94
CA PHE A 132 0.60 6.78 -10.56
C PHE A 132 0.22 5.29 -10.46
N PRO A 133 1.17 4.35 -10.57
CA PRO A 133 0.88 2.92 -10.45
C PRO A 133 0.25 2.56 -9.11
N VAL A 134 -0.76 1.67 -9.13
CA VAL A 134 -1.46 1.21 -7.93
C VAL A 134 -1.55 -0.31 -7.91
N ILE A 135 -1.19 -0.88 -6.77
CA ILE A 135 -1.43 -2.29 -6.42
C ILE A 135 -2.43 -2.35 -5.29
N TRP A 136 -3.52 -3.07 -5.51
CA TRP A 136 -4.50 -3.43 -4.49
C TRP A 136 -4.20 -4.84 -3.97
N LEU A 137 -3.75 -4.94 -2.73
CA LEU A 137 -3.63 -6.18 -2.00
C LEU A 137 -4.98 -6.48 -1.34
N VAL A 138 -5.75 -7.36 -1.99
CA VAL A 138 -7.17 -7.57 -1.66
C VAL A 138 -7.36 -8.86 -0.87
N LYS A 139 -7.92 -8.73 0.34
CA LYS A 139 -8.42 -9.85 1.13
C LYS A 139 -9.79 -10.26 0.58
N GLY A 140 -9.97 -11.54 0.28
CA GLY A 140 -11.22 -12.02 -0.31
C GLY A 140 -11.35 -11.70 -1.81
N ARG A 141 -12.55 -11.79 -2.38
CA ARG A 141 -12.75 -11.89 -3.84
C ARG A 141 -13.29 -10.62 -4.50
N ALA A 142 -13.41 -9.52 -3.76
CA ALA A 142 -13.88 -8.27 -4.31
C ALA A 142 -13.00 -7.81 -5.49
N GLU A 143 -13.64 -7.20 -6.47
CA GLU A 143 -12.99 -6.63 -7.65
C GLU A 143 -12.60 -5.18 -7.39
N VAL A 144 -11.59 -4.69 -8.10
CA VAL A 144 -11.15 -3.29 -8.05
C VAL A 144 -11.34 -2.67 -9.44
N PRO A 145 -11.70 -1.39 -9.52
CA PRO A 145 -12.10 -0.77 -10.80
C PRO A 145 -10.91 -0.54 -11.75
N TRP A 146 -9.69 -0.41 -11.24
CA TRP A 146 -8.47 -0.13 -11.99
C TRP A 146 -7.23 -0.47 -11.14
N GLY A 147 -6.03 -0.33 -11.72
CA GLY A 147 -4.78 -0.76 -11.09
C GLY A 147 -4.62 -2.29 -11.07
N GLN A 148 -3.56 -2.77 -10.43
CA GLN A 148 -3.27 -4.20 -10.34
C GLN A 148 -3.84 -4.79 -9.05
N ARG A 149 -4.74 -5.76 -9.18
CA ARG A 149 -5.22 -6.56 -8.05
C ARG A 149 -4.29 -7.74 -7.76
N ILE A 150 -3.94 -7.94 -6.51
CA ILE A 150 -3.26 -9.14 -6.00
C ILE A 150 -4.10 -9.72 -4.86
N GLN A 151 -4.42 -11.00 -4.95
CA GLN A 151 -5.16 -11.72 -3.93
C GLN A 151 -4.27 -12.00 -2.72
N LEU A 152 -4.76 -11.68 -1.53
CA LEU A 152 -4.24 -12.21 -0.27
C LEU A 152 -4.97 -13.52 0.04
N ASN A 153 -4.21 -14.60 0.23
CA ASN A 153 -4.73 -15.94 0.53
C ASN A 153 -5.31 -16.06 1.94
#